data_AF-A0A962XHR8-F1
#
_entry.id   AF-A0A962XHR8-F1
#
_cell.length_a   1.000
_cell.length_b   1.000
_cell.length_c   1.000
_cell.angle_alpha   90.00
_cell.angle_beta   90.00
_cell.angle_gamma   90.00
#
_symmetry.space_group_name_H-M   'P 1'
#
loop_
_entity.id
_entity.type
_entity.pdbx_description
1 polymer ?
#
loop_
_entity_poly.entity_id
_entity_poly.type
_entity_poly.pdbx_seq_one_letter_code
_entity_poly.pdbx_strand_id
1 'polypeptide(L)'
;ERDGDELEAHYRHILTELGKGSGLIPVIFRKAQNKIQEPAKLRRLIDLIDGETWVGLDIDVKADIYEGLLEKNAQDVKSGAGQYFTPRPLIQAMVDVMRPQPGMAICDPACGTGGFLLATYDYVKGHNQLTRDQWDHLNHHALYGWEIVDSAARLCVMNLYLHGIGHDSDISPITVDDSLASDPGTRFDMVL
;
A
#
# COMPACT_ATOMS: atom_id res chain seq x y z
N GLU A 1 2.78 21.48 -23.12
CA GLU A 1 1.97 20.49 -22.38
C GLU A 1 1.08 19.74 -23.35
N ARG A 2 0.82 18.44 -23.12
CA ARG A 2 -0.12 17.64 -23.93
C ARG A 2 -1.55 17.93 -23.45
N ASP A 3 -2.55 17.81 -24.31
CA ASP A 3 -3.96 18.04 -23.94
C ASP A 3 -4.88 17.08 -24.72
N GLY A 4 -6.15 16.97 -24.30
CA GLY A 4 -7.14 16.13 -24.96
C GLY A 4 -6.70 14.67 -25.08
N ASP A 5 -6.89 14.09 -26.26
CA ASP A 5 -6.54 12.69 -26.54
C ASP A 5 -5.03 12.42 -26.39
N GLU A 6 -4.17 13.41 -26.67
CA GLU A 6 -2.72 13.25 -26.51
C GLU A 6 -2.32 13.12 -25.03
N LEU A 7 -3.01 13.83 -24.14
CA LEU A 7 -2.82 13.70 -22.69
C LEU A 7 -3.25 12.30 -22.22
N GLU A 8 -4.39 11.82 -22.69
CA GLU A 8 -4.89 10.49 -22.31
C GLU A 8 -3.94 9.38 -22.79
N ALA A 9 -3.51 9.44 -24.06
CA ALA A 9 -2.57 8.50 -24.63
C ALA A 9 -1.23 8.51 -23.86
N HIS A 10 -0.74 9.69 -23.49
CA HIS A 10 0.47 9.82 -22.69
C HIS A 10 0.32 9.21 -21.29
N TYR A 11 -0.79 9.51 -20.62
CA TYR A 11 -1.05 9.01 -19.27
C TYR A 11 -1.13 7.47 -19.26
N ARG A 12 -1.82 6.87 -20.23
CA ARG A 12 -1.86 5.40 -20.40
C ARG A 12 -0.46 4.81 -20.64
N HIS A 13 0.36 5.48 -21.46
CA HIS A 13 1.73 5.06 -21.70
C HIS A 13 2.57 5.09 -20.42
N ILE A 14 2.51 6.19 -19.64
CA ILE A 14 3.22 6.31 -18.36
C ILE A 14 2.80 5.21 -17.39
N LEU A 15 1.49 4.97 -17.22
CA LEU A 15 0.99 3.90 -16.34
C LEU A 15 1.57 2.53 -16.74
N THR A 16 1.69 2.28 -18.04
CA THR A 16 2.23 1.02 -18.57
C THR A 16 3.73 0.91 -18.32
N GLU A 17 4.49 1.97 -18.55
CA GLU A 17 5.95 1.95 -18.33
C GLU A 17 6.31 1.86 -16.86
N LEU A 18 5.61 2.58 -15.98
CA LEU A 18 5.85 2.53 -14.53
C LEU A 18 5.51 1.16 -13.93
N GLY A 19 4.60 0.40 -14.54
CA GLY A 19 4.25 -0.95 -14.12
C GLY A 19 5.26 -2.03 -14.53
N LYS A 20 6.35 -1.67 -15.23
CA LYS A 20 7.41 -2.60 -15.63
C LYS A 20 8.58 -2.58 -14.64
N GLY A 21 9.25 -3.72 -14.49
CA GLY A 21 10.43 -3.87 -13.63
C GLY A 21 10.13 -4.58 -12.31
N SER A 22 10.96 -4.36 -11.31
CA SER A 22 10.86 -4.89 -9.95
C SER A 22 10.84 -3.77 -8.89
N GLY A 23 10.49 -4.11 -7.66
CA GLY A 23 10.36 -3.17 -6.55
C GLY A 23 8.94 -2.64 -6.33
N LEU A 24 8.79 -1.64 -5.47
CA LEU A 24 7.48 -1.10 -5.08
C LEU A 24 6.77 -0.37 -6.22
N ILE A 25 7.50 0.46 -6.98
CA ILE A 25 6.90 1.29 -8.05
C ILE A 25 6.17 0.42 -9.08
N PRO A 26 6.77 -0.65 -9.64
CA PRO A 26 6.06 -1.53 -10.56
C PRO A 26 4.81 -2.18 -9.97
N VAL A 27 4.79 -2.46 -8.66
CA VAL A 27 3.58 -2.98 -8.00
C VAL A 27 2.51 -1.90 -7.86
N ILE A 28 2.88 -0.67 -7.50
CA ILE A 28 1.97 0.50 -7.45
C ILE A 28 1.32 0.76 -8.81
N PHE A 29 2.00 0.45 -9.91
CA PHE A 29 1.48 0.63 -11.27
C PHE A 29 1.09 -0.69 -11.97
N ARG A 30 1.07 -1.81 -11.24
CA ARG A 30 0.77 -3.14 -11.79
C ARG A 30 -0.62 -3.18 -12.40
N LYS A 31 -0.67 -3.47 -13.71
CA LYS A 31 -1.89 -3.48 -14.54
C LYS A 31 -2.76 -2.23 -14.32
N ALA A 32 -2.14 -1.08 -14.03
CA ALA A 32 -2.87 0.16 -13.84
C ALA A 32 -3.60 0.57 -15.12
N GLN A 33 -4.83 1.04 -14.96
CA GLN A 33 -5.68 1.46 -16.08
C GLN A 33 -6.26 2.83 -15.79
N ASN A 34 -6.19 3.72 -16.77
CA ASN A 34 -6.98 4.94 -16.71
C ASN A 34 -8.47 4.61 -16.80
N LYS A 35 -9.23 5.00 -15.79
CA LYS A 35 -10.70 4.88 -15.73
C LYS A 35 -11.42 6.22 -15.99
N ILE A 36 -10.67 7.31 -16.19
CA ILE A 36 -11.20 8.64 -16.49
C ILE A 36 -11.35 8.76 -18.00
N GLN A 37 -12.60 8.80 -18.48
CA GLN A 37 -12.92 8.81 -19.91
C GLN A 37 -12.89 10.20 -20.55
N GLU A 38 -13.06 11.26 -19.76
CA GLU A 38 -13.10 12.63 -20.27
C GLU A 38 -11.73 13.30 -20.06
N PRO A 39 -10.99 13.66 -21.13
CA PRO A 39 -9.67 14.28 -21.01
C PRO A 39 -9.65 15.56 -20.16
N ALA A 40 -10.70 16.37 -20.24
CA ALA A 40 -10.83 17.57 -19.42
C ALA A 40 -10.89 17.26 -17.91
N LYS A 41 -11.51 16.14 -17.52
CA LYS A 41 -11.53 15.69 -16.12
C LYS A 41 -10.18 15.15 -15.68
N LEU A 42 -9.48 14.43 -16.56
CA LEU A 42 -8.11 13.98 -16.30
C LEU A 42 -7.17 15.17 -16.10
N ARG A 43 -7.22 16.17 -16.99
CA ARG A 43 -6.43 17.41 -16.87
C ARG A 43 -6.73 18.12 -15.56
N ARG A 44 -8.01 18.34 -15.25
CA ARG A 44 -8.42 18.96 -13.98
C ARG A 44 -7.88 18.19 -12.76
N LEU A 45 -7.88 16.86 -12.78
CA LEU A 45 -7.33 16.07 -11.68
C LEU A 45 -5.81 16.26 -11.55
N ILE A 46 -5.09 16.26 -12.68
CA ILE A 46 -3.64 16.52 -12.71
C ILE A 46 -3.35 17.91 -12.15
N ASP A 47 -4.07 18.95 -12.59
CA ASP A 47 -3.88 20.33 -12.14
C ASP A 47 -4.17 20.48 -10.63
N LEU A 48 -5.16 19.75 -10.09
CA LEU A 48 -5.45 19.75 -8.66
C LEU A 48 -4.32 19.13 -7.83
N ILE A 49 -3.65 18.10 -8.36
CA ILE A 49 -2.50 17.48 -7.70
C ILE A 49 -1.26 18.39 -7.84
N ASP A 50 -1.04 18.96 -9.02
CA ASP A 50 0.10 19.84 -9.33
C ASP A 50 0.06 21.16 -8.54
N GLY A 51 -1.14 21.68 -8.25
CA GLY A 51 -1.34 22.89 -7.46
C GLY A 51 -0.91 22.78 -5.99
N GLU A 52 -0.65 21.57 -5.50
CA GLU A 52 -0.25 21.31 -4.11
C GLU A 52 1.24 20.93 -4.02
N THR A 53 1.93 21.45 -3.00
CA THR A 53 3.34 21.09 -2.77
C THR A 53 3.44 19.82 -1.92
N TRP A 54 3.55 18.67 -2.58
CA TRP A 54 3.70 17.38 -1.89
C TRP A 54 5.12 17.14 -1.36
N VAL A 55 6.14 17.69 -2.02
CA VAL A 55 7.54 17.50 -1.61
C VAL A 55 7.82 18.36 -0.37
N GLY A 56 8.31 17.74 0.70
CA GLY A 56 8.57 18.42 1.97
C GLY A 56 7.40 18.46 2.95
N LEU A 57 6.19 18.06 2.53
CA LEU A 57 5.14 17.68 3.49
C LEU A 57 5.59 16.46 4.29
N ASP A 58 5.28 16.49 5.58
CA ASP A 58 5.55 15.40 6.50
C ASP A 58 4.94 14.08 5.96
N ILE A 59 5.70 13.00 6.11
CA ILE A 59 5.31 11.66 5.69
C ILE A 59 4.02 11.28 6.41
N ASP A 60 3.94 11.57 7.71
CA ASP A 60 2.78 11.27 8.56
C ASP A 60 1.51 11.96 8.03
N VAL A 61 1.62 13.21 7.56
CA VAL A 61 0.47 13.95 7.01
C VAL A 61 -0.05 13.31 5.71
N LYS A 62 0.84 12.84 4.83
CA LYS A 62 0.42 12.20 3.57
C LYS A 62 -0.23 10.85 3.83
N ALA A 63 0.36 10.09 4.74
CA ALA A 63 -0.14 8.82 5.24
C ALA A 63 -1.57 8.99 5.80
N ASP A 64 -1.77 9.95 6.71
CA ASP A 64 -3.07 10.23 7.34
C ASP A 64 -4.14 10.63 6.32
N ILE A 65 -3.79 11.46 5.34
CA ILE A 65 -4.72 11.84 4.26
C ILE A 65 -5.12 10.60 3.44
N TYR A 66 -4.15 9.75 3.10
CA TYR A 66 -4.39 8.55 2.30
C TYR A 66 -5.28 7.56 3.05
N GLU A 67 -4.97 7.28 4.31
CA GLU A 67 -5.76 6.42 5.20
C GLU A 67 -7.19 6.94 5.37
N GLY A 68 -7.37 8.24 5.60
CA GLY A 68 -8.69 8.85 5.73
C GLY A 68 -9.53 8.75 4.45
N LEU A 69 -8.90 8.77 3.27
CA LEU A 69 -9.60 8.55 2.00
C LEU A 69 -9.96 7.07 1.79
N LEU A 70 -9.09 6.14 2.18
CA LEU A 70 -9.38 4.69 2.15
C LEU A 70 -10.56 4.35 3.05
N GLU A 71 -10.57 4.85 4.28
CA GLU A 71 -11.65 4.61 5.24
C GLU A 71 -12.99 5.15 4.72
N LYS A 72 -13.01 6.38 4.20
CA LYS A 72 -14.23 6.97 3.61
C LYS A 72 -14.76 6.15 2.44
N ASN A 73 -13.87 5.64 1.57
CA ASN A 73 -14.26 4.82 0.44
C ASN A 73 -14.81 3.45 0.88
N ALA A 74 -14.19 2.84 1.90
CA ALA A 74 -14.64 1.57 2.47
C ALA A 74 -16.01 1.66 3.15
N GLN A 75 -16.31 2.79 3.79
CA GLN A 75 -17.61 3.03 4.44
C GLN A 75 -18.74 3.32 3.44
N ASP A 76 -18.41 3.67 2.19
CA ASP A 76 -19.42 3.83 1.14
C ASP A 76 -19.90 2.45 0.64
N VAL A 77 -21.02 2.00 1.19
CA VAL A 77 -21.64 0.70 0.86
C VAL A 77 -21.91 0.54 -0.66
N LYS A 78 -22.04 1.64 -1.41
CA LYS A 78 -22.26 1.59 -2.86
C LYS A 78 -21.00 1.26 -3.65
N SER A 79 -19.81 1.47 -3.10
CA SER A 79 -18.54 1.27 -3.78
C SER A 79 -18.11 -0.21 -3.81
N GLY A 80 -18.61 -1.02 -2.87
CA GLY A 80 -18.13 -2.40 -2.66
C GLY A 80 -16.68 -2.48 -2.17
N ALA A 81 -16.06 -1.35 -1.82
CA ALA A 81 -14.67 -1.28 -1.36
C ALA A 81 -14.49 -1.85 0.07
N GLY A 82 -15.56 -1.95 0.85
CA GLY A 82 -15.54 -2.49 2.21
C GLY A 82 -15.04 -3.94 2.31
N GLN A 83 -15.04 -4.71 1.21
CA GLN A 83 -14.47 -6.07 1.20
C GLN A 83 -12.94 -6.09 1.35
N TYR A 84 -12.25 -4.99 1.06
CA TYR A 84 -10.79 -4.87 1.13
C TYR A 84 -10.30 -4.12 2.38
N PHE A 85 -11.22 -3.72 3.27
CA PHE A 85 -10.93 -2.84 4.39
C PHE A 85 -11.46 -3.42 5.70
N THR A 86 -10.61 -3.38 6.72
CA THR A 86 -10.96 -3.73 8.09
C THR A 86 -10.93 -2.46 8.96
N PRO A 87 -11.94 -2.21 9.81
CA PRO A 87 -11.96 -1.04 10.69
C PRO A 87 -10.69 -0.94 11.55
N ARG A 88 -10.04 0.22 11.54
CA ARG A 88 -8.78 0.44 12.28
C ARG A 88 -8.86 0.15 13.78
N PRO A 89 -9.95 0.45 14.50
CA PRO A 89 -10.06 0.07 15.91
C PRO A 89 -10.01 -1.45 16.14
N LEU A 90 -10.54 -2.25 15.21
CA LEU A 90 -10.49 -3.71 15.30
C LEU A 90 -9.07 -4.22 15.05
N ILE A 91 -8.40 -3.70 14.02
CA ILE A 91 -7.01 -4.03 13.73
C ILE A 91 -6.13 -3.71 14.95
N GLN A 92 -6.23 -2.51 15.51
CA GLN A 92 -5.42 -2.08 16.65
C GLN A 92 -5.63 -3.02 17.85
N ALA A 93 -6.89 -3.33 18.17
CA ALA A 93 -7.20 -4.24 19.28
C ALA A 93 -6.59 -5.63 19.08
N MET A 94 -6.61 -6.16 17.84
CA MET A 94 -5.98 -7.44 17.53
C MET A 94 -4.46 -7.37 17.67
N VAL A 95 -3.81 -6.35 17.11
CA VAL A 95 -2.35 -6.16 17.20
C VAL A 95 -1.89 -5.98 18.65
N ASP A 96 -2.63 -5.21 19.47
CA ASP A 96 -2.32 -4.97 20.88
C ASP A 96 -2.35 -6.26 21.73
N VAL A 97 -3.22 -7.21 21.36
CA VAL A 97 -3.30 -8.52 22.01
C VAL A 97 -2.21 -9.46 21.50
N MET A 98 -1.93 -9.43 20.21
CA MET A 98 -0.94 -10.30 19.56
C MET A 98 0.50 -9.90 19.88
N ARG A 99 0.75 -8.61 20.14
CA ARG A 99 2.02 -8.04 20.61
C ARG A 99 3.23 -8.44 19.76
N PRO A 100 3.24 -8.11 18.46
CA PRO A 100 4.36 -8.44 17.59
C PRO A 100 5.68 -7.88 18.14
N GLN A 101 6.77 -8.64 17.97
CA GLN A 101 8.09 -8.32 18.50
C GLN A 101 9.10 -8.06 17.38
N PRO A 102 10.15 -7.26 17.65
CA PRO A 102 11.23 -7.06 16.69
C PRO A 102 11.88 -8.39 16.29
N GLY A 103 12.17 -8.55 14.99
CA GLY A 103 12.79 -9.76 14.44
C GLY A 103 11.81 -10.88 14.04
N MET A 104 10.51 -10.71 14.26
CA MET A 104 9.49 -11.65 13.79
C MET A 104 9.16 -11.44 12.31
N ALA A 105 8.98 -12.53 11.57
CA ALA A 105 8.35 -12.54 10.25
C ALA A 105 6.82 -12.66 10.40
N ILE A 106 6.09 -11.71 9.84
CA ILE A 106 4.65 -11.51 10.05
C ILE A 106 3.95 -11.50 8.69
N CYS A 107 2.88 -12.27 8.57
CA CYS A 107 2.13 -12.42 7.33
C CYS A 107 0.67 -11.99 7.47
N ASP A 108 0.15 -11.30 6.45
CA ASP A 108 -1.28 -11.12 6.21
C ASP A 108 -1.62 -11.76 4.84
N PRO A 109 -2.26 -12.95 4.80
CA PRO A 109 -2.51 -13.68 3.56
C PRO A 109 -3.67 -13.11 2.73
N ALA A 110 -4.35 -12.07 3.19
CA ALA A 110 -5.46 -11.42 2.50
C ALA A 110 -5.45 -9.91 2.80
N CYS A 111 -4.32 -9.27 2.46
CA CYS A 111 -3.93 -8.02 3.10
C CYS A 111 -4.79 -6.81 2.74
N GLY A 112 -5.62 -6.87 1.70
CA GLY A 112 -6.51 -5.77 1.34
C GLY A 112 -5.73 -4.48 1.13
N THR A 113 -6.02 -3.44 1.93
CA THR A 113 -5.28 -2.16 1.90
C THR A 113 -4.04 -2.12 2.82
N GLY A 114 -3.64 -3.23 3.44
CA GLY A 114 -2.45 -3.34 4.29
C GLY A 114 -2.63 -2.92 5.75
N GLY A 115 -3.88 -2.87 6.24
CA GLY A 115 -4.18 -2.34 7.57
C GLY A 115 -3.46 -3.06 8.73
N PHE A 116 -3.44 -4.40 8.73
CA PHE A 116 -2.73 -5.17 9.75
C PHE A 116 -1.23 -5.02 9.67
N LEU A 117 -0.67 -5.01 8.46
CA LEU A 117 0.77 -4.83 8.24
C LEU A 117 1.24 -3.46 8.76
N LEU A 118 0.48 -2.41 8.48
CA LEU A 118 0.77 -1.06 8.97
C LEU A 118 0.67 -0.97 10.50
N ALA A 119 -0.44 -1.42 11.07
CA ALA A 119 -0.61 -1.38 12.53
C ALA A 119 0.44 -2.21 13.27
N THR A 120 0.88 -3.32 12.68
CA THR A 120 1.99 -4.13 13.17
C THR A 120 3.30 -3.35 13.16
N TYR A 121 3.61 -2.70 12.04
CA TYR A 121 4.81 -1.85 11.91
C TYR A 121 4.84 -0.77 12.99
N ASP A 122 3.73 -0.05 13.14
CA ASP A 122 3.59 1.03 14.12
C ASP A 122 3.66 0.52 15.56
N TYR A 123 3.05 -0.64 15.84
CA TYR A 123 3.15 -1.26 17.15
C TYR A 123 4.61 -1.59 17.50
N VAL A 124 5.34 -2.27 16.61
CA VAL A 124 6.74 -2.65 16.85
C VAL A 124 7.62 -1.41 17.03
N LYS A 125 7.46 -0.41 16.17
CA LYS A 125 8.16 0.89 16.22
C LYS A 125 7.88 1.66 17.52
N GLY A 126 6.62 1.71 17.96
CA GLY A 126 6.19 2.52 19.10
C GLY A 126 6.44 1.87 20.47
N HIS A 127 6.50 0.53 20.54
CA HIS A 127 6.60 -0.20 21.81
C HIS A 127 8.01 -0.73 22.12
N ASN A 128 8.98 -0.55 21.22
CA ASN A 128 10.32 -1.11 21.37
C ASN A 128 11.41 -0.08 21.07
N GLN A 129 12.56 -0.21 21.74
CA GLN A 129 13.79 0.47 21.34
C GLN A 129 14.55 -0.44 20.39
N LEU A 130 14.45 -0.16 19.09
CA LEU A 130 15.03 -1.01 18.04
C LEU A 130 16.51 -0.73 17.87
N THR A 131 17.32 -1.79 17.76
CA THR A 131 18.69 -1.70 17.25
C THR A 131 18.69 -1.38 15.75
N ARG A 132 19.85 -1.02 15.20
CA ARG A 132 19.98 -0.79 13.75
C ARG A 132 19.54 -2.00 12.92
N ASP A 133 19.95 -3.20 13.34
CA ASP A 133 19.62 -4.44 12.63
C ASP A 133 18.13 -4.78 12.73
N GLN A 134 17.50 -4.45 13.87
CA GLN A 134 16.05 -4.62 14.03
C GLN A 134 15.26 -3.61 13.19
N TRP A 135 15.77 -2.38 13.03
CA TRP A 135 15.20 -1.40 12.11
C TRP A 135 15.26 -1.88 10.66
N ASP A 136 16.42 -2.38 10.23
CA ASP A 136 16.62 -2.93 8.90
C ASP A 136 15.65 -4.11 8.65
N HIS A 137 15.58 -5.04 9.59
CA HIS A 137 14.63 -6.15 9.53
C HIS A 137 13.17 -5.66 9.45
N LEU A 138 12.76 -4.72 10.30
CA LEU A 138 11.38 -4.21 10.30
C LEU A 138 11.01 -3.54 8.97
N ASN A 139 11.94 -2.79 8.37
CA ASN A 139 11.69 -2.05 7.13
C ASN A 139 11.69 -2.92 5.87
N HIS A 140 12.43 -4.03 5.87
CA HIS A 140 12.70 -4.80 4.63
C HIS A 140 12.32 -6.28 4.69
N HIS A 141 12.18 -6.86 5.89
CA HIS A 141 12.13 -8.32 6.06
C HIS A 141 11.04 -8.81 7.02
N ALA A 142 10.38 -7.93 7.78
CA ALA A 142 9.40 -8.35 8.78
C ALA A 142 8.01 -8.63 8.19
N LEU A 143 7.60 -7.93 7.15
CA LEU A 143 6.20 -7.88 6.71
C LEU A 143 6.01 -8.56 5.36
N TYR A 144 5.00 -9.44 5.30
CA TYR A 144 4.62 -10.17 4.11
C TYR A 144 3.11 -10.10 3.91
N GLY A 145 2.67 -9.78 2.71
CA GLY A 145 1.24 -9.71 2.38
C GLY A 145 0.93 -10.47 1.10
N TRP A 146 -0.25 -11.08 1.04
CA TRP A 146 -0.83 -11.58 -0.20
C TRP A 146 -2.15 -10.88 -0.49
N GLU A 147 -2.33 -10.46 -1.75
CA GLU A 147 -3.57 -9.89 -2.24
C GLU A 147 -3.80 -10.28 -3.69
N ILE A 148 -4.95 -10.90 -3.97
CA ILE A 148 -5.28 -11.43 -5.29
C ILE A 148 -5.70 -10.34 -6.28
N VAL A 149 -6.28 -9.24 -5.79
CA VAL A 149 -6.84 -8.17 -6.62
C VAL A 149 -5.80 -7.07 -6.84
N ASP A 150 -5.35 -6.90 -8.09
CA ASP A 150 -4.33 -5.91 -8.46
C ASP A 150 -4.66 -4.50 -7.94
N SER A 151 -5.93 -4.08 -7.90
CA SER A 151 -6.30 -2.75 -7.37
C SER A 151 -6.14 -2.61 -5.86
N ALA A 152 -6.49 -3.63 -5.07
CA ALA A 152 -6.31 -3.60 -3.63
C ALA A 152 -4.82 -3.64 -3.28
N ALA A 153 -4.05 -4.49 -3.97
CA ALA A 153 -2.60 -4.56 -3.82
C ALA A 153 -1.91 -3.21 -4.11
N ARG A 154 -2.33 -2.48 -5.15
CA ARG A 154 -1.81 -1.13 -5.43
C ARG A 154 -2.05 -0.17 -4.26
N LEU A 155 -3.24 -0.20 -3.67
CA LEU A 155 -3.57 0.63 -2.50
C LEU A 155 -2.71 0.23 -1.31
N CYS A 156 -2.54 -1.08 -1.06
CA CYS A 156 -1.69 -1.61 0.01
C CYS A 156 -0.24 -1.13 -0.12
N VAL A 157 0.37 -1.34 -1.29
CA VAL A 157 1.78 -0.97 -1.51
C VAL A 157 1.98 0.55 -1.43
N MET A 158 1.05 1.34 -1.99
CA MET A 158 1.10 2.79 -1.85
C MET A 158 0.98 3.21 -0.39
N ASN A 159 0.10 2.56 0.37
CA ASN A 159 -0.10 2.85 1.78
C ASN A 159 1.16 2.58 2.59
N LEU A 160 1.77 1.40 2.42
CA LEU A 160 3.05 1.06 3.05
C LEU A 160 4.15 2.04 2.66
N TYR A 161 4.25 2.37 1.37
CA TYR A 161 5.23 3.32 0.86
C TYR A 161 5.10 4.72 1.48
N LEU A 162 3.86 5.21 1.62
CA LEU A 162 3.57 6.50 2.26
C LEU A 162 3.87 6.51 3.75
N HIS A 163 3.91 5.35 4.41
CA HIS A 163 4.33 5.21 5.80
C HIS A 163 5.83 4.91 5.94
N GLY A 164 6.60 4.99 4.85
CA GLY A 164 8.04 4.77 4.85
C GLY A 164 8.48 3.30 4.83
N ILE A 165 7.54 2.38 4.63
CA ILE A 165 7.81 0.94 4.63
C ILE A 165 8.25 0.49 3.23
N GLY A 166 9.33 -0.28 3.16
CA GLY A 166 9.87 -0.82 1.91
C GLY A 166 10.61 0.17 1.02
N HIS A 167 10.91 1.39 1.51
CA HIS A 167 11.80 2.32 0.80
C HIS A 167 13.14 1.63 0.47
N ASP A 168 13.69 1.91 -0.70
CA ASP A 168 14.97 1.33 -1.18
C ASP A 168 15.03 -0.20 -1.26
N SER A 169 13.90 -0.91 -1.15
CA SER A 169 13.81 -2.35 -1.39
C SER A 169 13.53 -2.66 -2.85
N ASP A 170 14.35 -3.54 -3.44
CA ASP A 170 14.09 -4.13 -4.76
C ASP A 170 12.90 -5.10 -4.77
N ILE A 171 12.36 -5.42 -3.58
CA ILE A 171 11.29 -6.39 -3.37
C ILE A 171 10.13 -5.75 -2.60
N SER A 172 8.93 -5.87 -3.15
CA SER A 172 7.69 -5.48 -2.47
C SER A 172 7.36 -6.49 -1.35
N PRO A 173 6.94 -6.04 -0.16
CA PRO A 173 6.44 -6.94 0.88
C PRO A 173 5.10 -7.61 0.48
N ILE A 174 4.44 -7.08 -0.55
CA ILE A 174 3.16 -7.58 -1.06
C ILE A 174 3.36 -8.42 -2.32
N THR A 175 2.88 -9.65 -2.25
CA THR A 175 2.76 -10.60 -3.37
C THR A 175 1.35 -10.50 -3.95
N VAL A 176 1.25 -10.21 -5.25
CA VAL A 176 -0.04 -10.13 -5.95
C VAL A 176 -0.37 -11.46 -6.59
N ASP A 177 -0.96 -12.37 -5.81
CA ASP A 177 -1.30 -13.73 -6.22
C ASP A 177 -2.43 -14.32 -5.36
N ASP A 178 -2.95 -15.47 -5.75
CA ASP A 178 -3.92 -16.25 -4.97
C ASP A 178 -3.20 -17.03 -3.86
N SER A 179 -3.42 -16.62 -2.60
CA SER A 179 -2.86 -17.26 -1.41
C SER A 179 -3.24 -18.73 -1.25
N LEU A 180 -4.29 -19.19 -1.92
CA LEU A 180 -4.75 -20.58 -1.88
C LEU A 180 -4.14 -21.44 -3.00
N ALA A 181 -3.41 -20.85 -3.95
CA ALA A 181 -2.93 -21.56 -5.13
C ALA A 181 -1.84 -22.60 -4.82
N SER A 182 -0.90 -22.29 -3.92
CA SER A 182 0.14 -23.23 -3.50
C SER A 182 0.76 -22.84 -2.15
N ASP A 183 1.40 -23.81 -1.46
CA ASP A 183 2.17 -23.52 -0.24
C ASP A 183 3.38 -22.64 -0.62
N PRO A 184 3.52 -21.43 -0.05
CA PRO A 184 4.64 -20.55 -0.36
C PRO A 184 5.99 -21.08 0.15
N GLY A 185 6.01 -22.13 0.98
CA GLY A 185 7.22 -22.73 1.54
C GLY A 185 7.87 -21.90 2.66
N THR A 186 7.56 -20.62 2.73
CA THR A 186 7.91 -19.72 3.84
C THR A 186 7.04 -20.00 5.06
N ARG A 187 7.61 -19.83 6.25
CA ARG A 187 6.90 -19.91 7.53
C ARG A 187 7.06 -18.59 8.26
N PHE A 188 6.03 -18.22 9.01
CA PHE A 188 5.93 -16.94 9.69
C PHE A 188 5.76 -17.18 11.19
N ASP A 189 6.29 -16.26 11.98
CA ASP A 189 6.14 -16.27 13.44
C ASP A 189 4.72 -15.85 13.84
N MET A 190 4.07 -15.02 13.02
CA MET A 190 2.73 -14.49 13.28
C MET A 190 1.94 -14.33 11.99
N VAL A 191 0.63 -14.58 12.08
CA VAL A 191 -0.34 -14.28 11.02
C VAL A 191 -1.40 -13.34 11.60
N LEU A 192 -1.71 -12.26 10.88
CA LEU A 192 -2.69 -11.26 11.26
C LEU A 192 -3.69 -11.04 10.13
#